data_AF-A0A8W8HLN0-F1
#
_entry.id   AF-A0A8W8HLN0-F1
#
_cell.length_a   1.000
_cell.length_b   1.000
_cell.length_c   1.000
_cell.angle_alpha   90.00
_cell.angle_beta   90.00
_cell.angle_gamma   90.00
#
_symmetry.space_group_name_H-M   'P 1'
#
loop_
_entity.id
_entity.type
_entity.pdbx_description
1 polymer ?
#
loop_
_entity_poly.entity_id
_entity_poly.type
_entity_poly.pdbx_seq_one_letter_code
_entity_poly.pdbx_strand_id
1 'polypeptide(L)'
;MYNIESIDRLQAKRIAGRIVPAIATTTATVSGLVTVELIKLLDKLPLEVYKNAFLNLALPVIVLSEPGQVEKTVIKEGLTTTMWDRWEVHGTADFTLQQFLQYFKDKYGLEVTMVSHGVKMVYVPFMPGHKKRLPQQMVKLLKPSSGQLYMDLIINLEGNEDDDRPFGITSGFNDS
;
A
#
# COMPACT_ATOMS: atom_id res chain seq x y z
N MET A 1 -7.65 15.60 46.53
CA MET A 1 -8.74 14.61 46.39
C MET A 1 -8.27 13.22 45.93
N TYR A 2 -7.14 13.07 45.21
CA TYR A 2 -6.57 11.74 44.88
C TYR A 2 -5.11 11.53 45.34
N ASN A 3 -4.56 12.45 46.15
CA ASN A 3 -3.15 12.42 46.59
C ASN A 3 -2.12 12.26 45.46
N ILE A 4 -2.47 12.69 44.24
CA ILE A 4 -1.57 12.71 43.08
C ILE A 4 -0.60 13.88 43.24
N GLU A 5 0.68 13.64 42.98
CA GLU A 5 1.70 14.67 42.99
C GLU A 5 1.40 15.73 41.92
N SER A 6 1.40 17.00 42.32
CA SER A 6 1.16 18.12 41.40
C SER A 6 2.36 18.28 40.45
N ILE A 7 2.10 18.32 39.15
CA ILE A 7 3.12 18.50 38.11
C ILE A 7 3.32 19.98 37.76
N ASP A 8 4.53 20.33 37.30
CA ASP A 8 4.83 21.68 36.80
C ASP A 8 4.11 21.98 35.48
N ARG A 9 3.91 23.27 35.19
CA ARG A 9 3.30 23.77 33.96
C ARG A 9 3.98 23.24 32.70
N LEU A 10 5.32 23.12 32.67
CA LEU A 10 6.03 22.61 31.50
C LEU A 10 5.73 21.13 31.24
N GLN A 11 5.67 20.33 32.31
CA GLN A 11 5.30 18.91 32.24
C GLN A 11 3.84 18.74 31.81
N ALA A 12 2.93 19.55 32.38
CA ALA A 12 1.53 19.58 31.98
C ALA A 12 1.37 19.94 30.49
N LYS A 13 2.10 20.95 30.01
CA LYS A 13 2.10 21.35 28.59
C LYS A 13 2.63 20.25 27.68
N ARG A 14 3.69 19.54 28.08
CA ARG A 14 4.25 18.41 27.32
C ARG A 14 3.21 17.30 27.14
N ILE A 15 2.55 16.89 28.23
CA ILE A 15 1.58 15.78 28.23
C ILE A 15 0.28 16.19 27.51
N ALA A 16 -0.33 17.30 27.91
CA ALA A 16 -1.59 17.77 27.33
C ALA A 16 -1.44 18.15 25.85
N GLY A 17 -0.31 18.75 25.48
CA GLY A 17 0.00 19.13 24.10
C GLY A 17 0.58 18.02 23.24
N ARG A 18 0.79 16.80 23.78
CA ARG A 18 1.43 15.66 23.10
C ARG A 18 2.74 16.06 22.39
N ILE A 19 3.56 16.87 23.06
CA ILE A 19 4.78 17.43 22.46
C ILE A 19 5.82 16.31 22.28
N VAL A 20 6.24 16.11 21.04
CA VAL A 20 7.37 15.23 20.69
C VAL A 20 8.68 16.01 20.85
N PRO A 21 9.60 15.57 21.72
CA PRO A 21 10.90 16.23 21.87
C PRO A 21 11.72 16.11 20.58
N ALA A 22 12.33 17.21 20.16
CA ALA A 22 13.21 17.26 19.00
C ALA A 22 14.41 18.16 19.28
N ILE A 23 15.56 17.82 18.69
CA ILE A 23 16.79 18.60 18.75
C ILE A 23 17.49 18.52 17.40
N ALA A 24 18.12 19.63 16.99
CA ALA A 24 18.73 19.76 15.67
C ALA A 24 19.81 18.72 15.37
N THR A 25 20.52 18.22 16.38
CA THR A 25 21.59 17.23 16.22
C THR A 25 21.08 15.89 15.69
N THR A 26 19.97 15.38 16.24
CA THR A 26 19.34 14.15 15.74
C THR A 26 18.80 14.36 14.33
N THR A 27 18.15 15.51 14.06
CA THR A 27 17.64 15.83 12.71
C THR A 27 18.77 15.88 11.68
N ALA A 28 19.86 16.60 11.97
CA ALA A 28 21.00 16.70 11.07
C ALA A 28 21.66 15.33 10.79
N THR A 29 21.75 14.49 11.83
CA THR A 29 22.30 13.13 11.70
C THR A 29 21.42 12.27 10.80
N VAL A 30 20.10 12.27 11.02
CA VAL A 30 19.14 11.51 10.18
C VAL A 30 19.18 12.00 8.74
N SER A 31 19.14 13.31 8.51
CA SER A 31 19.21 13.89 7.15
C SER A 31 20.51 13.53 6.43
N GLY A 32 21.65 13.54 7.14
CA GLY A 32 22.93 13.10 6.60
C GLY A 32 22.90 11.64 6.14
N LEU A 33 22.40 10.74 6.98
CA LEU A 33 22.28 9.31 6.65
C LEU A 33 21.34 9.08 5.46
N VAL A 34 20.20 9.76 5.40
CA VAL A 34 19.28 9.71 4.25
C VAL A 34 19.96 10.18 2.97
N THR A 35 20.77 11.24 3.04
CA THR A 35 21.50 11.76 1.87
C THR A 35 22.52 10.75 1.34
N VAL A 36 23.15 9.96 2.22
CA VAL A 36 24.05 8.87 1.81
C VAL A 36 23.27 7.78 1.05
N GLU A 37 22.10 7.35 1.53
CA GLU A 37 21.27 6.38 0.81
C GLU A 37 20.73 6.93 -0.52
N LEU A 38 20.45 8.24 -0.61
CA LEU A 38 20.06 8.89 -1.86
C LEU A 38 21.15 8.79 -2.94
N ILE A 39 22.42 8.94 -2.58
CA ILE A 39 23.53 8.78 -3.53
C ILE A 39 23.57 7.35 -4.08
N LYS A 40 23.37 6.33 -3.23
CA LYS A 40 23.29 4.93 -3.65
C LYS A 40 22.13 4.66 -4.61
N LEU A 41 20.99 5.32 -4.37
CA LEU A 41 19.81 5.24 -5.23
C LEU A 41 20.09 5.81 -6.63
N LEU A 42 20.78 6.95 -6.72
CA LEU A 42 21.15 7.57 -7.99
C LEU A 42 22.12 6.69 -8.81
N ASP A 43 23.01 5.97 -8.14
CA ASP A 43 23.96 5.05 -8.76
C ASP A 43 23.36 3.65 -9.02
N LYS A 44 22.07 3.44 -8.71
CA LYS A 44 21.32 2.18 -8.93
C LYS A 44 22.04 0.95 -8.36
N LEU A 45 22.62 1.11 -7.16
CA LEU A 45 23.31 0.03 -6.47
C LEU A 45 22.35 -1.10 -6.08
N PRO A 46 22.86 -2.34 -5.87
CA PRO A 46 22.03 -3.47 -5.50
C PRO A 46 21.58 -3.40 -4.04
N LEU A 47 20.52 -4.14 -3.67
CA LEU A 47 19.77 -3.99 -2.41
C LEU A 47 20.65 -4.19 -1.17
N GLU A 48 21.65 -5.06 -1.25
CA GLU A 48 22.54 -5.46 -0.16
C GLU A 48 23.40 -4.29 0.36
N VAL A 49 23.59 -3.26 -0.48
CA VAL A 49 24.40 -2.07 -0.15
C VAL A 49 23.58 -1.03 0.65
N TYR A 50 22.25 -1.06 0.54
CA TYR A 50 21.38 -0.17 1.30
C TYR A 50 21.34 -0.57 2.76
N LYS A 51 21.16 0.43 3.64
CA LYS A 51 21.06 0.20 5.08
C LYS A 51 19.94 1.02 5.69
N ASN A 52 19.10 0.37 6.48
CA ASN A 52 18.23 1.02 7.44
C ASN A 52 19.07 1.43 8.65
N ALA A 53 18.94 2.67 9.11
CA ALA A 53 19.69 3.20 10.24
C ALA A 53 18.78 3.46 11.44
N PHE A 54 19.12 2.86 12.58
CA PHE A 54 18.50 3.09 13.88
C PHE A 54 19.52 3.76 14.79
N LEU A 55 19.17 4.89 15.42
CA LEU A 55 20.12 5.64 16.24
C LEU A 55 19.52 6.09 17.58
N ASN A 56 20.37 6.11 18.59
CA ASN A 56 20.13 6.74 19.87
C ASN A 56 21.40 7.49 20.32
N LEU A 57 21.39 8.81 20.12
CA LEU A 57 22.55 9.68 20.42
C LEU A 57 22.76 9.92 21.92
N ALA A 58 21.81 9.55 22.78
CA ALA A 58 22.03 9.57 24.23
C ALA A 58 22.91 8.40 24.69
N LEU A 59 22.88 7.26 23.99
CA LEU A 59 23.73 6.08 24.21
C LEU A 59 24.89 5.96 23.21
N PRO A 60 25.21 7.04 22.48
CA PRO A 60 25.89 7.01 21.18
C PRO A 60 25.82 5.72 20.33
N VAL A 61 24.64 5.12 20.18
CA VAL A 61 24.47 3.89 19.39
C VAL A 61 23.89 4.20 18.01
N ILE A 62 24.49 3.60 16.97
CA ILE A 62 23.94 3.50 15.62
C ILE A 62 23.96 2.04 15.21
N VAL A 63 22.82 1.51 14.80
CA VAL A 63 22.64 0.15 14.30
C VAL A 63 22.20 0.24 12.84
N LEU A 64 22.92 -0.46 11.97
CA LEU A 64 22.58 -0.56 10.55
C LEU A 64 22.10 -1.97 10.25
N SER A 65 20.99 -2.08 9.54
CA SER A 65 20.47 -3.37 9.06
C SER A 65 20.18 -3.30 7.57
N GLU A 66 20.25 -4.44 6.90
CA GLU A 66 19.80 -4.52 5.50
C GLU A 66 18.28 -4.37 5.42
N PRO A 67 17.75 -3.76 4.35
CA PRO A 67 16.33 -3.83 4.04
C PRO A 67 15.91 -5.29 3.83
N GLY A 68 14.72 -5.64 4.32
CA GLY A 68 14.14 -6.94 4.03
C GLY A 68 13.91 -7.13 2.53
N GLN A 69 14.07 -8.36 2.05
CA GLN A 69 13.64 -8.70 0.70
C GLN A 69 12.13 -8.52 0.57
N VAL A 70 11.68 -8.19 -0.63
CA VAL A 70 10.25 -8.06 -0.90
C VAL A 70 9.55 -9.41 -0.69
N GLU A 71 8.45 -9.38 0.06
CA GLU A 71 7.61 -10.56 0.24
C GLU A 71 6.97 -10.93 -1.10
N LYS A 72 7.15 -12.19 -1.51
CA LYS A 72 6.56 -12.76 -2.71
C LYS A 72 5.36 -13.60 -2.30
N THR A 73 4.18 -13.20 -2.76
CA THR A 73 2.93 -13.92 -2.53
C THR A 73 2.63 -14.78 -3.74
N VAL A 74 2.50 -16.09 -3.51
CA VAL A 74 2.11 -17.04 -4.56
C VAL A 74 0.59 -16.99 -4.69
N ILE A 75 0.10 -16.60 -5.87
CA ILE A 75 -1.34 -16.59 -6.16
C ILE A 75 -1.76 -17.95 -6.72
N LYS A 76 -0.93 -18.52 -7.60
CA LYS A 76 -1.11 -19.82 -8.24
C LYS A 76 0.25 -20.42 -8.58
N GLU A 77 0.31 -21.72 -8.83
CA GLU A 77 1.51 -22.37 -9.34
C GLU A 77 2.03 -21.64 -10.60
N GLY A 78 3.28 -21.14 -10.53
CA GLY A 78 3.91 -20.35 -11.59
C GLY A 78 3.54 -18.86 -11.63
N LEU A 79 2.63 -18.38 -10.78
CA LEU A 79 2.26 -16.96 -10.70
C LEU A 79 2.47 -16.40 -9.30
N THR A 80 3.52 -15.60 -9.17
CA THR A 80 3.87 -14.88 -7.94
C THR A 80 3.75 -13.38 -8.12
N THR A 81 3.27 -12.68 -7.11
CA THR A 81 3.19 -11.21 -7.07
C THR A 81 3.92 -10.67 -5.85
N THR A 82 4.31 -9.41 -5.92
CA THR A 82 4.84 -8.60 -4.82
C THR A 82 3.98 -7.37 -4.61
N MET A 83 4.24 -6.61 -3.54
CA MET A 83 3.58 -5.32 -3.28
C MET A 83 3.84 -4.25 -4.35
N TRP A 84 4.87 -4.43 -5.19
CA TRP A 84 5.25 -3.48 -6.24
C TRP A 84 4.65 -3.82 -7.60
N ASP A 85 4.12 -5.04 -7.75
CA ASP A 85 3.54 -5.50 -9.00
C ASP A 85 2.14 -4.92 -9.19
N ARG A 86 1.84 -4.53 -10.43
CA ARG A 86 0.52 -4.02 -10.83
C ARG A 86 0.07 -4.70 -12.11
N TRP A 87 -1.21 -5.09 -12.17
CA TRP A 87 -1.81 -5.58 -13.40
C TRP A 87 -2.47 -4.44 -14.16
N GLU A 88 -1.89 -4.10 -15.30
CA GLU A 88 -2.47 -3.12 -16.21
C GLU A 88 -3.47 -3.81 -17.14
N VAL A 89 -4.70 -3.30 -17.14
CA VAL A 89 -5.79 -3.77 -17.99
C VAL A 89 -6.23 -2.61 -18.87
N HIS A 90 -5.98 -2.72 -20.18
CA HIS A 90 -6.40 -1.72 -21.15
C HIS A 90 -7.76 -2.10 -21.73
N GLY A 91 -8.76 -1.26 -21.47
CA GLY A 91 -10.10 -1.38 -22.04
C GLY A 91 -10.41 -0.22 -22.99
N THR A 92 -11.25 -0.48 -23.99
CA THR A 92 -11.89 0.57 -24.80
C THR A 92 -13.12 1.14 -24.08
N ALA A 93 -13.76 2.18 -24.63
CA ALA A 93 -14.95 2.79 -24.02
C ALA A 93 -16.11 1.80 -23.76
N ASP A 94 -16.19 0.75 -24.58
CA ASP A 94 -17.22 -0.29 -24.48
C ASP A 94 -16.82 -1.45 -23.57
N PHE A 95 -15.65 -1.37 -22.93
CA PHE A 95 -15.14 -2.45 -22.08
C PHE A 95 -16.06 -2.68 -20.88
N THR A 96 -16.64 -3.87 -20.84
CA THR A 96 -17.63 -4.27 -19.84
C THR A 96 -16.98 -4.91 -18.62
N LEU A 97 -17.68 -4.89 -17.50
CA LEU A 97 -17.26 -5.62 -16.30
C LEU A 97 -17.10 -7.12 -16.58
N GLN A 98 -17.96 -7.72 -17.42
CA GLN A 98 -17.83 -9.11 -17.81
C GLN A 98 -16.52 -9.40 -18.56
N GLN A 99 -16.13 -8.52 -19.49
CA GLN A 99 -14.86 -8.65 -20.21
C GLN A 99 -13.66 -8.47 -19.28
N PHE A 100 -13.77 -7.59 -18.28
CA PHE A 100 -12.74 -7.45 -17.24
C PHE A 100 -12.54 -8.75 -16.46
N LEU A 101 -13.61 -9.39 -15.99
CA LEU A 101 -13.50 -10.68 -15.28
C LEU A 101 -12.95 -11.78 -16.20
N GLN A 102 -13.40 -11.81 -17.45
CA GLN A 102 -12.93 -12.79 -18.44
C GLN A 102 -11.45 -12.60 -18.78
N TYR A 103 -10.93 -11.36 -18.82
CA TYR A 103 -9.52 -11.08 -19.07
C TYR A 103 -8.60 -11.77 -18.05
N PHE A 104 -8.95 -11.75 -16.76
CA PHE A 104 -8.16 -12.45 -15.73
C PHE A 104 -8.26 -13.96 -15.85
N LYS A 105 -9.43 -14.47 -16.24
CA LYS A 105 -9.63 -15.90 -16.48
C LYS A 105 -8.85 -16.41 -17.70
N ASP A 106 -8.88 -15.69 -18.81
CA ASP A 106 -8.21 -16.11 -20.06
C ASP A 106 -6.69 -15.94 -19.99
N LYS A 107 -6.22 -14.81 -19.44
CA LYS A 107 -4.79 -14.49 -19.45
C LYS A 107 -4.02 -15.15 -18.31
N TYR A 108 -4.63 -15.24 -17.12
CA TYR A 108 -3.97 -15.71 -15.91
C TYR A 108 -4.62 -16.96 -15.30
N GLY A 109 -5.79 -17.39 -15.81
CA GLY A 109 -6.50 -18.53 -15.24
C GLY A 109 -6.98 -18.27 -13.81
N LEU A 110 -7.32 -17.02 -13.50
CA LEU A 110 -7.74 -16.56 -12.17
C LEU A 110 -9.23 -16.22 -12.18
N GLU A 111 -9.95 -16.65 -11.15
CA GLU A 111 -11.35 -16.28 -10.94
C GLU A 111 -11.44 -15.11 -9.96
N VAL A 112 -11.97 -13.98 -10.43
CA VAL A 112 -12.12 -12.76 -9.65
C VAL A 112 -13.44 -12.81 -8.88
N THR A 113 -13.37 -12.84 -7.55
CA THR A 113 -14.52 -12.93 -6.64
C THR A 113 -15.01 -11.57 -6.16
N MET A 114 -14.20 -10.52 -6.23
CA MET A 114 -14.61 -9.16 -5.90
C MET A 114 -13.84 -8.14 -6.73
N VAL A 115 -14.50 -7.03 -7.07
CA VAL A 115 -13.86 -5.83 -7.62
C VAL A 115 -14.35 -4.62 -6.85
N SER A 116 -13.42 -3.81 -6.32
CA SER A 116 -13.72 -2.54 -5.65
C SER A 116 -12.83 -1.41 -6.15
N HIS A 117 -13.35 -0.18 -6.03
CA HIS A 117 -12.62 1.06 -6.28
C HIS A 117 -12.75 1.92 -5.03
N GLY A 118 -11.65 2.06 -4.28
CA GLY A 118 -11.67 2.60 -2.92
C GLY A 118 -12.69 1.87 -2.04
N VAL A 119 -13.62 2.61 -1.43
CA VAL A 119 -14.69 2.04 -0.60
C VAL A 119 -15.88 1.48 -1.40
N LYS A 120 -15.92 1.70 -2.72
CA LYS A 120 -17.05 1.32 -3.56
C LYS A 120 -16.87 -0.09 -4.11
N MET A 121 -17.75 -1.00 -3.71
CA MET A 121 -17.82 -2.36 -4.28
C MET A 121 -18.51 -2.32 -5.65
N VAL A 122 -17.71 -2.56 -6.70
CA VAL A 122 -18.18 -2.57 -8.10
C VAL A 122 -18.89 -3.89 -8.39
N TYR A 123 -18.26 -5.00 -8.00
CA TYR A 123 -18.72 -6.35 -8.25
C TYR A 123 -18.45 -7.29 -7.09
N VAL A 124 -19.45 -8.07 -6.71
CA VAL A 124 -19.40 -9.17 -5.72
C VAL A 124 -20.50 -10.18 -6.13
N PRO A 125 -20.21 -11.45 -6.43
CA PRO A 125 -21.18 -12.41 -6.98
C PRO A 125 -22.41 -12.62 -6.09
N PHE A 126 -22.24 -12.62 -4.77
CA PHE A 126 -23.31 -12.88 -3.80
C PHE A 126 -24.12 -11.63 -3.42
N MET A 127 -23.70 -10.42 -3.83
CA MET A 127 -24.48 -9.22 -3.56
C MET A 127 -25.67 -9.06 -4.52
N PRO A 128 -26.87 -8.74 -4.02
CA PRO A 128 -28.04 -8.48 -4.85
C PRO A 128 -27.78 -7.40 -5.90
N GLY A 129 -28.13 -7.69 -7.16
CA GLY A 129 -28.02 -6.73 -8.26
C GLY A 129 -26.61 -6.55 -8.85
N HIS A 130 -25.54 -7.06 -8.22
CA HIS A 130 -24.18 -6.97 -8.76
C HIS A 130 -24.00 -7.84 -10.02
N LYS A 131 -24.65 -9.00 -10.09
CA LYS A 131 -24.69 -9.82 -11.32
C LYS A 131 -25.32 -9.09 -12.52
N LYS A 132 -26.26 -8.16 -12.28
CA LYS A 132 -26.87 -7.34 -13.35
C LYS A 132 -25.92 -6.25 -13.88
N ARG A 133 -24.78 -6.01 -13.22
CA ARG A 133 -23.76 -5.04 -13.64
C ARG A 133 -22.73 -5.62 -14.60
N LEU A 134 -22.66 -6.94 -14.74
CA LEU A 134 -21.75 -7.64 -15.65
C LEU A 134 -21.74 -7.06 -17.08
N PRO A 135 -22.91 -6.84 -17.75
CA PRO A 135 -22.92 -6.28 -19.09
C PRO A 135 -22.71 -4.75 -19.13
N GLN A 136 -22.59 -4.09 -17.97
CA GLN A 136 -22.40 -2.64 -17.94
C GLN A 136 -20.94 -2.29 -18.21
N GLN A 137 -20.74 -1.18 -18.92
CA GLN A 137 -19.42 -0.62 -19.18
C GLN A 137 -18.73 -0.19 -17.89
N MET A 138 -17.43 -0.46 -17.79
CA MET A 138 -16.60 -0.10 -16.64
C MET A 138 -16.61 1.42 -16.39
N VAL A 139 -16.58 2.24 -17.45
CA VAL A 139 -16.65 3.71 -17.36
C VAL A 139 -17.91 4.16 -16.63
N LYS A 140 -19.06 3.54 -16.90
CA LYS A 140 -20.34 3.85 -16.24
C LYS A 140 -20.36 3.44 -14.77
N LEU A 141 -19.73 2.32 -14.44
CA LEU A 141 -19.66 1.79 -13.09
C LEU A 141 -18.68 2.58 -12.21
N LEU A 142 -17.54 2.96 -12.77
CA LEU A 142 -16.47 3.63 -12.05
C LEU A 142 -16.65 5.15 -11.99
N LYS A 143 -17.32 5.74 -12.99
CA LYS A 143 -17.55 7.20 -13.11
C LYS A 143 -16.25 8.00 -12.92
N PRO A 144 -15.26 7.83 -13.81
CA PRO A 144 -14.01 8.57 -13.72
C PRO A 144 -14.26 10.08 -13.79
N SER A 145 -13.43 10.85 -13.11
CA SER A 145 -13.48 12.32 -13.18
C SER A 145 -12.96 12.80 -14.54
N SER A 146 -13.39 13.98 -14.99
CA SER A 146 -12.94 14.57 -16.26
C SER A 146 -11.41 14.69 -16.27
N GLY A 147 -10.75 14.04 -17.24
CA GLY A 147 -9.28 14.05 -17.40
C GLY A 147 -8.55 12.89 -16.71
N GLN A 148 -9.26 11.99 -16.01
CA GLN A 148 -8.64 10.83 -15.37
C GLN A 148 -8.34 9.72 -16.41
N LEU A 149 -7.05 9.40 -16.58
CA LEU A 149 -6.57 8.42 -17.58
C LEU A 149 -6.50 6.98 -17.03
N TYR A 150 -6.38 6.81 -15.71
CA TYR A 150 -6.26 5.51 -15.05
C TYR A 150 -7.08 5.45 -13.77
N MET A 151 -7.48 4.24 -13.39
CA MET A 151 -8.21 3.97 -12.15
C MET A 151 -7.63 2.74 -11.47
N ASP A 152 -7.33 2.87 -10.18
CA ASP A 152 -6.83 1.76 -9.38
C ASP A 152 -8.00 0.91 -8.89
N LEU A 153 -7.94 -0.39 -9.15
CA LEU A 153 -8.96 -1.35 -8.72
C LEU A 153 -8.33 -2.36 -7.78
N ILE A 154 -9.06 -2.69 -6.72
CA ILE A 154 -8.71 -3.79 -5.82
C ILE A 154 -9.56 -4.98 -6.25
N ILE A 155 -8.91 -6.10 -6.52
CA ILE A 155 -9.57 -7.35 -6.89
C ILE A 155 -9.29 -8.41 -5.83
N ASN A 156 -10.33 -9.17 -5.46
CA ASN A 156 -10.11 -10.42 -4.73
C ASN A 156 -10.17 -11.57 -5.71
N LEU A 157 -9.31 -12.54 -5.48
CA LEU A 157 -9.22 -13.78 -6.25
C LEU A 157 -9.74 -14.91 -5.37
N GLU A 158 -10.30 -15.95 -6.00
CA GLU A 158 -10.60 -17.19 -5.30
C GLU A 158 -9.27 -17.88 -4.93
N GLY A 159 -8.98 -17.98 -3.64
CA GLY A 159 -7.85 -18.76 -3.14
C GLY A 159 -8.24 -20.24 -3.04
N ASN A 160 -7.26 -21.14 -3.20
CA ASN A 160 -7.42 -22.49 -2.67
C ASN A 160 -7.61 -22.37 -1.14
N GLU A 161 -8.54 -23.14 -0.57
CA GLU A 161 -9.24 -23.00 0.72
C GLU A 161 -8.41 -22.81 2.02
N ASP A 162 -7.10 -22.55 1.97
CA ASP A 162 -6.21 -22.44 3.14
C ASP A 162 -5.63 -21.04 3.40
N ASP A 163 -5.89 -20.03 2.56
CA ASP A 163 -5.33 -18.67 2.77
C ASP A 163 -6.37 -17.58 2.51
N ASP A 164 -7.24 -17.35 3.51
CA ASP A 164 -8.20 -16.22 3.59
C ASP A 164 -7.47 -14.88 3.82
N ARG A 165 -6.47 -14.57 2.99
CA ARG A 165 -5.83 -13.24 2.97
C ARG A 165 -6.54 -12.37 1.93
N PRO A 166 -7.17 -11.25 2.32
CA PRO A 166 -7.69 -10.29 1.35
C PRO A 166 -6.51 -9.74 0.53
N PHE A 167 -6.47 -10.08 -0.77
CA PHE A 167 -5.48 -9.57 -1.71
C PHE A 167 -5.77 -8.10 -2.02
N GLY A 168 -5.42 -7.22 -1.09
CA GLY A 168 -5.48 -5.76 -1.29
C GLY A 168 -4.16 -5.24 -1.81
N ILE A 169 -4.03 -5.03 -3.12
CA ILE A 169 -2.95 -4.20 -3.67
C ILE A 169 -3.34 -2.75 -3.39
N THR A 170 -2.72 -2.15 -2.38
CA THR A 170 -2.83 -0.73 -2.07
C THR A 170 -1.66 0.01 -2.70
N SER A 171 -1.85 0.71 -3.81
CA SER A 171 -0.95 1.78 -4.24
C SER A 171 -1.30 3.07 -3.49
N GLY A 172 -0.89 3.15 -2.22
CA GLY A 172 -0.93 4.39 -1.45
C GLY A 172 0.43 5.09 -1.51
N PHE A 173 0.62 6.02 -2.44
CA PHE A 173 1.52 7.14 -2.22
C PHE A 173 0.69 8.25 -1.56
N ASN A 174 0.89 8.43 -0.27
CA ASN A 174 0.38 9.59 0.45
C ASN A 174 1.36 10.73 0.19
N ASP A 175 1.10 11.53 -0.85
CA ASP A 175 1.78 12.83 -0.99
C ASP A 175 1.16 13.80 0.04
N SER A 176 1.97 14.18 1.02
CA SER A 176 1.81 15.36 1.88
C SER A 176 3.05 16.22 1.76
#